data_AF-A0A973A0K9-F1
#
_entry.id   AF-A0A973A0K9-F1
#
_cell.length_a   1.000
_cell.length_b   1.000
_cell.length_c   1.000
_cell.angle_alpha   90.00
_cell.angle_beta   90.00
_cell.angle_gamma   90.00
#
_symmetry.space_group_name_H-M   'P 1'
#
loop_
_entity.id
_entity.type
_entity.pdbx_description
1 polymer ?
#
loop_
_entity_poly.entity_id
_entity_poly.type
_entity_poly.pdbx_seq_one_letter_code
_entity_poly.pdbx_strand_id
1 'polypeptide(L)'
;MNVFMHKINPCLLAGLCLFYGALTVTPASAAIDLKAVTTVDLGQPLGQLRAVPVSLGKDASPAILTIYGQDTEIDPYVGMFFFPKSTLRMALFDEKGDTLWRRDLGPGVVPGVWFCPVFSFDLDQDGVDEIYYVGNSDPAHPLDFRQYQLERVDAGNGKTTATLPWPNHFNTDSMSHR
;
A
#
# COMPACT_ATOMS: atom_id res chain seq x y z
N MET A 1 -14.81 -1.52 18.22
CA MET A 1 -14.35 -1.07 19.55
C MET A 1 -14.87 0.34 19.74
N ASN A 2 -15.91 0.51 20.56
CA ASN A 2 -16.58 1.80 20.76
C ASN A 2 -15.88 2.58 21.88
N VAL A 3 -15.49 3.82 21.60
CA VAL A 3 -15.05 4.76 22.64
C VAL A 3 -15.97 5.97 22.60
N PHE A 4 -16.90 6.02 23.55
CA PHE A 4 -17.61 7.23 23.93
C PHE A 4 -16.95 7.79 25.18
N MET A 5 -16.55 9.05 25.12
CA MET A 5 -16.43 9.90 26.29
C MET A 5 -16.83 11.29 25.86
N HIS A 6 -17.77 11.90 26.57
CA HIS A 6 -17.59 13.23 27.15
C HIS A 6 -18.63 13.44 28.24
N LYS A 7 -18.14 13.57 29.49
CA LYS A 7 -18.87 14.20 30.59
C LYS A 7 -18.05 15.43 30.97
N ILE A 8 -18.62 16.61 30.80
CA ILE A 8 -18.17 17.80 31.52
C ILE A 8 -19.41 18.58 31.94
N ASN A 9 -19.56 18.76 33.25
CA ASN A 9 -20.28 19.86 33.89
C ASN A 9 -19.31 20.40 34.95
N PRO A 10 -19.18 21.72 35.14
CA PRO A 10 -20.03 22.33 36.17
C PRO A 10 -20.48 23.79 35.90
N CYS A 11 -21.66 24.08 36.47
CA CYS A 11 -22.22 25.32 37.01
C CYS A 11 -21.39 26.63 37.00
N LEU A 12 -22.01 27.74 36.59
CA LEU A 12 -22.49 28.91 37.40
C LEU A 12 -22.46 30.26 36.63
N LEU A 13 -23.45 31.09 37.00
CA LEU A 13 -23.60 32.56 36.82
C LEU A 13 -24.29 33.12 35.56
N ALA A 14 -25.58 33.40 35.76
CA ALA A 14 -26.30 34.68 35.57
C ALA A 14 -25.79 35.72 34.56
N GLY A 15 -26.67 36.13 33.64
CA GLY A 15 -26.50 37.37 32.87
C GLY A 15 -27.53 37.50 31.75
N LEU A 16 -28.37 38.54 31.85
CA LEU A 16 -29.37 38.98 30.89
C LEU A 16 -28.78 39.11 29.46
N CYS A 17 -29.24 38.31 28.49
CA CYS A 17 -28.85 38.47 27.09
C CYS A 17 -30.04 38.30 26.15
N LEU A 18 -30.16 39.29 25.27
CA LEU A 18 -31.12 39.46 24.18
C LEU A 18 -31.39 38.16 23.41
N PHE A 19 -32.66 37.91 23.11
CA PHE A 19 -33.12 36.90 22.16
C PHE A 19 -32.62 37.24 20.75
N TYR A 20 -31.36 36.92 20.45
CA TYR A 20 -30.95 36.62 19.09
C TYR A 20 -31.36 35.18 18.84
N GLY A 21 -32.40 34.97 18.02
CA GLY A 21 -32.73 33.66 17.49
C GLY A 21 -31.55 33.15 16.67
N ALA A 22 -30.65 32.42 17.32
CA ALA A 22 -29.60 31.70 16.63
C ALA A 22 -30.29 30.62 15.79
N LEU A 23 -30.36 30.83 14.47
CA LEU A 23 -30.56 29.74 13.53
C LEU A 23 -29.36 28.81 13.70
N THR A 24 -29.52 27.78 14.53
CA THR A 24 -28.63 26.63 14.55
C THR A 24 -28.87 25.88 13.25
N VAL A 25 -28.14 26.23 12.20
CA VAL A 25 -28.00 25.38 11.01
C VAL A 25 -27.11 24.22 11.45
N THR A 26 -27.73 23.15 11.94
CA THR A 26 -27.07 21.87 12.06
C THR A 26 -26.75 21.43 10.63
N PRO A 27 -25.48 21.25 10.22
CA PRO A 27 -25.19 20.69 8.93
C PRO A 27 -25.83 19.30 8.90
N ALA A 28 -26.75 19.09 7.96
CA ALA A 28 -27.27 17.77 7.70
C ALA A 28 -26.08 16.92 7.23
N SER A 29 -25.71 15.90 8.01
CA SER A 29 -24.81 14.87 7.55
C SER A 29 -25.55 14.15 6.41
N ALA A 30 -25.21 14.50 5.16
CA ALA A 30 -25.72 13.78 4.01
C ALA A 30 -25.20 12.35 4.12
N ALA A 31 -26.11 11.39 4.21
CA ALA A 31 -25.74 9.98 4.24
C ALA A 31 -25.00 9.64 2.94
N ILE A 32 -23.73 9.26 3.04
CA ILE A 32 -22.95 8.78 1.89
C ILE A 32 -23.32 7.31 1.68
N ASP A 33 -24.03 7.04 0.59
CA ASP A 33 -24.34 5.67 0.14
C ASP A 33 -23.17 5.16 -0.72
N LEU A 34 -22.24 4.45 -0.08
CA LEU A 34 -21.09 3.84 -0.76
C LEU A 34 -21.52 2.59 -1.51
N LYS A 35 -21.37 2.59 -2.83
CA LYS A 35 -21.60 1.43 -3.69
C LYS A 35 -20.29 0.94 -4.28
N ALA A 36 -20.13 -0.38 -4.34
CA ALA A 36 -19.04 -0.97 -5.09
C ALA A 36 -19.19 -0.61 -6.58
N VAL A 37 -18.18 0.02 -7.16
CA VAL A 37 -18.13 0.34 -8.59
C VAL A 37 -17.72 -0.88 -9.41
N THR A 38 -16.81 -1.70 -8.87
CA THR A 38 -16.40 -2.98 -9.44
C THR A 38 -16.03 -3.97 -8.33
N THR A 39 -15.86 -5.23 -8.69
CA THR A 39 -15.38 -6.31 -7.81
C THR A 39 -14.39 -7.16 -8.58
N VAL A 40 -13.22 -7.40 -7.99
CA VAL A 40 -12.13 -8.16 -8.60
C VAL A 40 -11.82 -9.38 -7.75
N ASP A 41 -11.78 -10.54 -8.37
CA ASP A 41 -11.27 -11.76 -7.75
C ASP A 41 -9.74 -11.86 -7.93
N LEU A 42 -9.01 -11.87 -6.83
CA LEU A 42 -7.55 -12.00 -6.81
C LEU A 42 -7.05 -13.45 -6.76
N GLY A 43 -7.98 -14.41 -6.76
CA GLY A 43 -7.71 -15.85 -6.84
C GLY A 43 -7.17 -16.47 -5.56
N GLN A 44 -7.23 -15.77 -4.43
CA GLN A 44 -6.82 -16.27 -3.12
C GLN A 44 -7.46 -15.48 -1.96
N PRO A 45 -7.51 -16.05 -0.75
CA PRO A 45 -7.78 -15.29 0.47
C PRO A 45 -6.79 -14.15 0.66
N LEU A 46 -7.23 -13.03 1.24
CA LEU A 46 -6.41 -11.85 1.48
C LEU A 46 -6.11 -11.72 2.97
N GLY A 47 -4.83 -11.83 3.33
CA GLY A 47 -4.31 -11.43 4.64
C GLY A 47 -3.79 -9.99 4.64
N GLN A 48 -3.36 -9.50 3.47
CA GLN A 48 -2.92 -8.13 3.26
C GLN A 48 -3.23 -7.69 1.81
N LEU A 49 -3.51 -6.40 1.65
CA LEU A 49 -3.70 -5.76 0.34
C LEU A 49 -3.31 -4.29 0.43
N ARG A 50 -2.53 -3.84 -0.54
CA ARG A 50 -2.28 -2.42 -0.83
C ARG A 50 -2.69 -2.14 -2.26
N ALA A 51 -3.12 -0.93 -2.53
CA ALA A 51 -3.51 -0.50 -3.87
C ALA A 51 -2.87 0.85 -4.20
N VAL A 52 -2.38 0.99 -5.42
CA VAL A 52 -1.85 2.26 -5.96
C VAL A 52 -2.43 2.49 -7.36
N PRO A 53 -2.77 3.74 -7.72
CA PRO A 53 -3.16 4.06 -9.08
C PRO A 53 -1.95 3.92 -10.03
N VAL A 54 -2.22 3.57 -11.28
CA VAL A 54 -1.22 3.43 -12.34
C VAL A 54 -1.71 4.12 -13.60
N SER A 55 -0.91 5.04 -14.13
CA SER A 55 -1.09 5.63 -15.46
C SER A 55 -0.60 4.65 -16.52
N LEU A 56 -1.47 4.32 -17.48
CA LEU A 56 -1.12 3.50 -18.65
C LEU A 56 -1.00 4.34 -19.93
N GLY A 57 -0.83 5.66 -19.79
CA GLY A 57 -0.83 6.62 -20.90
C GLY A 57 -2.17 7.33 -21.09
N LYS A 58 -2.14 8.40 -21.89
CA LYS A 58 -3.26 9.35 -22.07
C LYS A 58 -4.57 8.73 -22.56
N ASP A 59 -4.47 7.69 -23.40
CA ASP A 59 -5.63 7.06 -24.06
C ASP A 59 -6.05 5.74 -23.38
N ALA A 60 -5.37 5.34 -22.30
CA ALA A 60 -5.67 4.13 -21.57
C ALA A 60 -6.65 4.38 -20.42
N SER A 61 -7.48 3.38 -20.10
CA SER A 61 -8.31 3.42 -18.90
C SER A 61 -7.43 3.51 -17.64
N PRO A 62 -7.85 4.27 -16.62
CA PRO A 62 -7.24 4.23 -15.29
C PRO A 62 -7.07 2.80 -14.79
N ALA A 63 -5.90 2.51 -14.25
CA ALA A 63 -5.58 1.20 -13.70
C ALA A 63 -5.22 1.29 -12.22
N ILE A 64 -5.46 0.17 -11.52
CA ILE A 64 -5.14 0.02 -10.10
C ILE A 64 -4.24 -1.20 -9.97
N LEU A 65 -3.03 -0.98 -9.46
CA LEU A 65 -2.13 -2.04 -9.07
C LEU A 65 -2.44 -2.42 -7.63
N THR A 66 -2.69 -3.71 -7.40
CA THR A 66 -2.78 -4.28 -6.07
C THR A 66 -1.55 -5.10 -5.75
N ILE A 67 -1.06 -4.96 -4.52
CA ILE A 67 0.01 -5.76 -3.94
C ILE A 67 -0.58 -6.51 -2.76
N TYR A 68 -0.60 -7.84 -2.84
CA TYR A 68 -1.45 -8.65 -1.97
C TYR A 68 -0.83 -10.00 -1.63
N GLY A 69 -1.25 -10.58 -0.51
CA GLY A 69 -0.74 -11.86 0.00
C GLY A 69 -1.74 -12.54 0.93
N GLN A 70 -1.55 -13.83 1.18
CA GLN A 70 -2.43 -14.61 2.08
C GLN A 70 -2.02 -14.43 3.55
N ASP A 71 -0.72 -14.29 3.81
CA ASP A 71 -0.23 -13.96 5.13
C ASP A 71 -0.63 -12.52 5.50
N THR A 72 -0.85 -12.28 6.80
CA THR A 72 -0.95 -10.91 7.32
C THR A 72 0.34 -10.16 7.02
N GLU A 73 0.28 -8.84 7.00
CA GLU A 73 1.49 -8.03 6.84
C GLU A 73 2.56 -8.42 7.88
N ILE A 74 3.76 -8.75 7.40
CA ILE A 74 4.87 -9.16 8.27
C ILE A 74 5.56 -7.90 8.79
N ASP A 75 5.60 -7.79 10.12
CA ASP A 75 6.27 -6.72 10.85
C ASP A 75 7.71 -7.14 11.19
N PRO A 76 8.73 -6.28 10.95
CA PRO A 76 10.12 -6.59 11.26
C PRO A 76 10.42 -6.57 12.77
N TYR A 77 9.52 -6.07 13.60
CA TYR A 77 9.68 -6.10 15.04
C TYR A 77 9.77 -7.55 15.55
N VAL A 78 10.81 -7.82 16.35
CA VAL A 78 11.16 -9.16 16.85
C VAL A 78 10.01 -9.91 17.54
N GLY A 79 9.06 -9.19 18.16
CA GLY A 79 7.89 -9.78 18.82
C GLY A 79 6.72 -10.12 17.89
N MET A 80 6.77 -9.69 16.63
CA MET A 80 5.69 -9.82 15.65
C MET A 80 6.14 -10.55 14.38
N PHE A 81 7.44 -10.64 14.12
CA PHE A 81 7.98 -11.32 12.95
C PHE A 81 7.63 -12.81 12.94
N PHE A 82 7.22 -13.30 11.77
CA PHE A 82 7.08 -14.72 11.48
C PHE A 82 7.54 -15.01 10.05
N PHE A 83 7.97 -16.24 9.80
CA PHE A 83 8.39 -16.63 8.46
C PHE A 83 7.18 -16.74 7.52
N PRO A 84 7.25 -16.18 6.31
CA PRO A 84 6.17 -16.26 5.33
C PRO A 84 5.79 -17.70 5.00
N LYS A 85 4.49 -17.95 4.80
CA LYS A 85 3.96 -19.23 4.30
C LYS A 85 3.49 -19.13 2.86
N SER A 86 3.32 -17.90 2.38
CA SER A 86 2.88 -17.55 1.04
C SER A 86 3.79 -16.47 0.44
N THR A 87 3.62 -16.21 -0.85
CA THR A 87 4.36 -15.17 -1.57
C THR A 87 3.55 -13.88 -1.67
N LEU A 88 4.26 -12.77 -1.85
CA LEU A 88 3.66 -11.49 -2.21
C LEU A 88 3.36 -11.49 -3.71
N ARG A 89 2.18 -11.00 -4.10
CA ARG A 89 1.72 -10.97 -5.48
C ARG A 89 1.32 -9.57 -5.90
N MET A 90 1.31 -9.35 -7.20
CA MET A 90 0.80 -8.14 -7.83
C MET A 90 -0.29 -8.50 -8.83
N ALA A 91 -1.33 -7.66 -8.91
CA ALA A 91 -2.33 -7.73 -9.96
C ALA A 91 -2.70 -6.32 -10.39
N LEU A 92 -2.69 -6.07 -11.70
CA LEU A 92 -3.16 -4.83 -12.30
C LEU A 92 -4.51 -5.08 -12.96
N PHE A 93 -5.48 -4.23 -12.66
CA PHE A 93 -6.79 -4.24 -13.29
C PHE A 93 -7.21 -2.82 -13.65
N ASP A 94 -8.08 -2.70 -14.65
CA ASP A 94 -8.65 -1.42 -15.05
C ASP A 94 -9.84 -1.02 -14.16
N GLU A 95 -10.38 0.17 -14.38
CA GLU A 95 -11.56 0.69 -13.67
C GLU A 95 -12.83 -0.17 -13.77
N LYS A 96 -12.91 -1.07 -14.77
CA LYS A 96 -14.02 -2.01 -14.94
C LYS A 96 -13.81 -3.29 -14.13
N GLY A 97 -12.60 -3.53 -13.64
CA GLY A 97 -12.21 -4.73 -12.90
C GLY A 97 -11.63 -5.82 -13.81
N ASP A 98 -11.37 -5.51 -15.08
CA ASP A 98 -10.73 -6.44 -16.00
C ASP A 98 -9.25 -6.58 -15.62
N THR A 99 -8.83 -7.81 -15.30
CA THR A 99 -7.44 -8.06 -14.94
C THR A 99 -6.55 -7.99 -16.18
N LEU A 100 -5.62 -7.05 -16.20
CA LEU A 100 -4.63 -6.89 -17.26
C LEU A 100 -3.51 -7.93 -17.12
N TRP A 101 -2.98 -8.09 -15.91
CA TRP A 101 -1.98 -9.12 -15.61
C TRP A 101 -1.90 -9.42 -14.10
N ARG A 102 -1.30 -10.57 -13.78
CA ARG A 102 -0.92 -10.98 -12.42
C ARG A 102 0.53 -11.41 -12.41
N ARG A 103 1.21 -11.19 -11.28
CA ARG A 103 2.61 -11.57 -11.06
C ARG A 103 2.79 -12.09 -9.65
N ASP A 104 3.56 -13.17 -9.51
CA ASP A 104 4.05 -13.68 -8.23
C ASP A 104 5.49 -13.20 -8.05
N LEU A 105 5.82 -12.58 -6.91
CA LEU A 105 7.16 -12.06 -6.63
C LEU A 105 8.11 -13.14 -6.10
N GLY A 106 7.59 -14.34 -5.82
CA GLY A 106 8.37 -15.48 -5.37
C GLY A 106 8.81 -15.39 -3.90
N PRO A 107 9.52 -16.41 -3.41
CA PRO A 107 9.87 -16.54 -1.99
C PRO A 107 11.03 -15.62 -1.55
N GLY A 108 11.74 -14.99 -2.49
CA GLY A 108 12.79 -14.02 -2.19
C GLY A 108 12.29 -12.69 -1.66
N VAL A 109 10.98 -12.43 -1.78
CA VAL A 109 10.32 -11.22 -1.29
C VAL A 109 9.49 -11.55 -0.07
N VAL A 110 9.84 -10.93 1.07
CA VAL A 110 9.06 -11.06 2.31
C VAL A 110 7.76 -10.26 2.19
N PRO A 111 6.56 -10.86 2.39
CA PRO A 111 5.29 -10.15 2.32
C PRO A 111 5.11 -9.08 3.42
N GLY A 112 5.18 -7.81 3.07
CA GLY A 112 4.86 -6.70 3.98
C GLY A 112 5.45 -5.36 3.51
N VAL A 113 4.87 -4.23 3.93
CA VAL A 113 5.28 -2.88 3.47
C VAL A 113 6.67 -2.52 3.95
N TRP A 114 7.05 -3.06 5.10
CA TRP A 114 8.36 -2.89 5.71
C TRP A 114 9.49 -3.56 4.94
N PHE A 115 9.19 -4.60 4.16
CA PHE A 115 10.19 -5.37 3.40
C PHE A 115 10.16 -5.07 1.91
N CYS A 116 8.96 -4.93 1.34
CA CYS A 116 8.77 -4.69 -0.08
C CYS A 116 7.78 -3.54 -0.29
N PRO A 117 8.25 -2.28 -0.21
CA PRO A 117 7.50 -1.16 -0.73
C PRO A 117 7.44 -1.25 -2.26
N VAL A 118 6.28 -0.89 -2.82
CA VAL A 118 6.02 -0.93 -4.26
C VAL A 118 5.49 0.44 -4.67
N PHE A 119 6.06 1.01 -5.72
CA PHE A 119 5.71 2.32 -6.23
C PHE A 119 5.44 2.29 -7.73
N SER A 120 4.49 3.08 -8.19
CA SER A 120 4.25 3.38 -9.60
C SER A 120 4.66 4.82 -9.89
N PHE A 121 5.56 4.99 -10.86
CA PHE A 121 6.03 6.31 -11.30
C PHE A 121 6.43 6.28 -12.77
N ASP A 122 6.00 7.29 -13.53
CA ASP A 122 6.55 7.64 -14.83
C ASP A 122 7.88 8.39 -14.67
N LEU A 123 8.98 7.64 -14.53
CA LEU A 123 10.31 8.25 -14.33
C LEU A 123 10.98 8.65 -15.65
N ASP A 124 10.63 8.02 -16.77
CA ASP A 124 11.18 8.34 -18.08
C ASP A 124 10.35 9.36 -18.88
N GLN A 125 9.20 9.77 -18.34
CA GLN A 125 8.32 10.83 -18.83
C GLN A 125 7.63 10.48 -20.16
N ASP A 126 7.35 9.19 -20.40
CA ASP A 126 6.63 8.74 -21.59
C ASP A 126 5.09 8.76 -21.41
N GLY A 127 4.62 9.05 -20.19
CA GLY A 127 3.21 9.11 -19.81
C GLY A 127 2.66 7.81 -19.21
N VAL A 128 3.47 6.75 -19.15
CA VAL A 128 3.15 5.45 -18.57
C VAL A 128 3.95 5.29 -17.28
N ASP A 129 3.29 4.92 -16.19
CA ASP A 129 4.02 4.59 -14.97
C ASP A 129 4.78 3.28 -15.15
N GLU A 130 5.99 3.21 -14.63
CA GLU A 130 6.65 1.93 -14.38
C GLU A 130 6.52 1.56 -12.91
N ILE A 131 6.57 0.26 -12.64
CA ILE A 131 6.39 -0.27 -11.29
C ILE A 131 7.74 -0.66 -10.72
N TYR A 132 8.09 -0.08 -9.58
CA TYR A 132 9.36 -0.27 -8.91
C TYR A 132 9.17 -0.99 -7.57
N TYR A 133 9.98 -2.01 -7.32
CA TYR A 133 10.02 -2.71 -6.03
C TYR A 133 11.41 -3.28 -5.72
N VAL A 134 11.65 -3.60 -4.45
CA VAL A 134 12.89 -4.26 -4.02
C VAL A 134 12.72 -5.78 -4.13
N GLY A 135 13.36 -6.37 -5.13
CA GLY A 135 13.48 -7.81 -5.33
C GLY A 135 14.71 -8.40 -4.65
N ASN A 136 14.90 -9.71 -4.79
CA ASN A 136 16.04 -10.44 -4.23
C ASN A 136 16.50 -11.53 -5.22
N SER A 137 17.81 -11.56 -5.52
CA SER A 137 18.42 -12.56 -6.41
C SER A 137 18.66 -13.93 -5.78
N ASP A 138 18.52 -14.04 -4.45
CA ASP A 138 18.65 -15.27 -3.67
C ASP A 138 17.36 -15.57 -2.88
N PRO A 139 16.42 -16.31 -3.48
CA PRO A 139 15.15 -16.62 -2.84
C PRO A 139 15.25 -17.51 -1.60
N ALA A 140 16.39 -18.18 -1.38
CA ALA A 140 16.60 -19.01 -0.18
C ALA A 140 16.95 -18.17 1.05
N HIS A 141 17.45 -16.95 0.84
CA HIS A 141 17.88 -16.04 1.90
C HIS A 141 17.20 -14.66 1.75
N PRO A 142 15.87 -14.59 1.95
CA PRO A 142 15.08 -13.38 1.66
C PRO A 142 15.43 -12.18 2.55
N LEU A 143 16.16 -12.38 3.65
CA LEU A 143 16.65 -11.33 4.54
C LEU A 143 18.11 -10.92 4.27
N ASP A 144 18.79 -11.55 3.31
CA ASP A 144 20.14 -11.12 2.90
C ASP A 144 20.06 -9.89 2.00
N PHE A 145 20.08 -8.70 2.61
CA PHE A 145 19.99 -7.42 1.90
C PHE A 145 21.10 -7.21 0.85
N ARG A 146 22.21 -7.96 0.92
CA ARG A 146 23.29 -7.89 -0.09
C ARG A 146 22.85 -8.48 -1.44
N GLN A 147 21.78 -9.27 -1.44
CA GLN A 147 21.16 -9.87 -2.62
C GLN A 147 19.96 -9.04 -3.12
N TYR A 148 19.68 -7.89 -2.49
CA TYR A 148 18.60 -7.03 -2.93
C TYR A 148 18.93 -6.36 -4.27
N GLN A 149 17.88 -6.16 -5.05
CA GLN A 149 17.93 -5.49 -6.34
C GLN A 149 16.69 -4.61 -6.49
N LEU A 150 16.83 -3.46 -7.13
CA LEU A 150 15.68 -2.67 -7.56
C LEU A 150 15.19 -3.24 -8.89
N GLU A 151 13.97 -3.74 -8.92
CA GLU A 151 13.32 -4.18 -10.15
C GLU A 151 12.38 -3.11 -10.68
N ARG A 152 12.47 -2.87 -12.00
CA ARG A 152 11.51 -2.09 -12.77
C ARG A 152 10.65 -3.03 -13.60
N VAL A 153 9.34 -2.85 -13.51
CA VAL A 153 8.32 -3.65 -14.18
C VAL A 153 7.52 -2.76 -15.13
N ASP A 154 7.33 -3.24 -16.36
CA ASP A 154 6.44 -2.64 -17.36
C ASP A 154 4.98 -2.76 -16.89
N ALA A 155 4.29 -1.63 -16.77
CA ALA A 155 2.90 -1.63 -16.30
C ALA A 155 1.91 -2.20 -17.32
N GLY A 156 2.22 -2.20 -18.61
CA GLY A 156 1.35 -2.77 -19.65
C GLY A 156 1.31 -4.30 -19.64
N ASN A 157 2.39 -4.97 -19.25
CA ASN A 157 2.50 -6.42 -19.35
C ASN A 157 3.02 -7.15 -18.09
N GLY A 158 3.41 -6.43 -17.04
CA GLY A 158 3.86 -7.00 -15.77
C GLY A 158 5.25 -7.65 -15.80
N LYS A 159 6.02 -7.52 -16.88
CA LYS A 159 7.36 -8.11 -17.00
C LYS A 159 8.44 -7.15 -16.51
N THR A 160 9.51 -7.72 -15.97
CA THR A 160 10.69 -6.93 -15.58
C THR A 160 11.36 -6.37 -16.82
N THR A 161 11.61 -5.07 -16.85
CA THR A 161 12.34 -4.36 -17.92
C THR A 161 13.73 -3.93 -17.51
N ALA A 162 13.99 -3.80 -16.22
CA ALA A 162 15.32 -3.57 -15.69
C ALA A 162 15.49 -4.14 -14.29
N THR A 163 16.73 -4.52 -13.98
CA THR A 163 17.18 -4.89 -12.65
C THR A 163 18.43 -4.07 -12.35
N LEU A 164 18.38 -3.29 -11.28
CA LEU A 164 19.43 -2.37 -10.87
C LEU A 164 20.01 -2.85 -9.52
N PRO A 165 21.33 -2.73 -9.31
CA PRO A 165 21.92 -3.04 -8.01
C PRO A 165 21.29 -2.22 -6.89
N TRP A 166 20.95 -2.86 -5.77
CA TRP A 166 20.53 -2.13 -4.58
C TRP A 166 21.76 -1.45 -3.94
N PRO A 167 21.66 -0.17 -3.53
CA PRO A 167 22.79 0.54 -2.94
C PRO A 167 23.31 -0.16 -1.68
N ASN A 168 24.63 -0.34 -1.61
CA ASN A 168 25.29 -0.87 -0.43
C ASN A 168 25.60 0.26 0.56
N HIS A 169 24.88 0.33 1.67
CA HIS A 169 25.00 1.41 2.65
C HIS A 169 26.05 1.15 3.75
N PHE A 170 26.69 -0.03 3.82
CA PHE A 170 27.42 -0.45 5.03
C PHE A 170 28.93 -0.19 5.07
N ASN A 171 29.48 0.62 4.17
CA ASN A 171 30.90 0.99 4.26
C ASN A 171 31.21 2.11 5.27
N THR A 172 30.21 2.73 5.90
CA THR A 172 30.45 3.87 6.84
C THR A 172 29.81 3.73 8.22
N ASP A 173 28.80 2.88 8.39
CA ASP A 173 28.13 2.75 9.68
C ASP A 173 28.72 1.58 10.45
N SER A 174 29.66 1.92 11.34
CA SER A 174 30.15 0.97 12.32
C SER A 174 28.95 0.44 13.12
N MET A 175 28.74 -0.88 13.10
CA MET A 175 27.84 -1.59 14.02
C MET A 175 28.34 -1.54 15.49
N SER A 176 29.17 -0.54 15.84
CA SER A 176 29.76 -0.36 17.16
C SER A 176 28.71 0.09 18.16
N HIS A 177 27.97 -0.88 18.68
CA HIS A 177 27.81 -0.95 20.12
C HIS A 177 29.03 -1.70 20.67
N ARG A 178 29.89 -0.96 21.39
CA ARG A 178 30.76 -1.55 22.41
C ARG A 178 29.92 -1.89 23.63
#